data_AF-A0A5N7A7W8-F1
#
_entry.id   AF-A0A5N7A7W8-F1
#
_cell.length_a   1.000
_cell.length_b   1.000
_cell.length_c   1.000
_cell.angle_alpha   90.00
_cell.angle_beta   90.00
_cell.angle_gamma   90.00
#
_symmetry.space_group_name_H-M   'P 1'
#
loop_
_entity.id
_entity.type
_entity.pdbx_description
1 polymer ?
#
loop_
_entity_poly.entity_id
_entity_poly.type
_entity_poly.pdbx_seq_one_letter_code
_entity_poly.pdbx_strand_id
1 'polypeptide(L)'
;MSSKELKQETLERARSQTVIITGAGGGIGAATAREFNNRGSKVVLADIPALESNAKEIIASFAYPANAVFIAVDIRDWQQMQSLFKQTIGIFGSVDTVVANAGVMESEHVLDMDDVDSEGNLRESKEASRVFDINIKGTLNTLRLAMHHMRLSSTTKNGQPSIVLVASTSGYFGGTGVAAYIASKHGVIGLLRASQLAAKKYGISITAVAPFFTPTAITSGLSERWKTAGLEANTPEMVGEVILQSALDDNNSGSCLLVAGKFLRELELTRGDVIPGWLGGDVKEFMDRAFNVIQETGGYQLPKIKAKV
;
A
#
# COMPACT_ATOMS: atom_id res chain seq x y z
N MET A 1 17.02 -14.89 -0.63
CA MET A 1 18.18 -14.09 -0.21
C MET A 1 18.07 -13.96 1.29
N SER A 2 19.13 -14.33 2.02
CA SER A 2 19.31 -13.98 3.43
C SER A 2 19.03 -12.49 3.62
N SER A 3 18.48 -12.10 4.78
CA SER A 3 18.53 -10.74 5.30
C SER A 3 19.89 -10.15 4.95
N LYS A 4 19.93 -9.30 3.92
CA LYS A 4 21.08 -8.46 3.69
C LYS A 4 20.93 -7.39 4.74
N GLU A 5 21.86 -7.35 5.68
CA GLU A 5 22.02 -6.21 6.58
C GLU A 5 21.84 -4.95 5.74
N LEU A 6 20.81 -4.16 6.09
CA LEU A 6 20.58 -2.86 5.48
C LEU A 6 21.89 -2.08 5.59
N LYS A 7 22.39 -1.55 4.47
CA LYS A 7 23.64 -0.77 4.48
C LYS A 7 23.54 0.32 5.55
N GLN A 8 24.64 0.62 6.23
CA GLN A 8 24.69 1.63 7.30
C GLN A 8 24.07 2.97 6.88
N GLU A 9 24.31 3.41 5.64
CA GLU A 9 23.71 4.61 5.05
C GLU A 9 22.17 4.56 5.02
N THR A 10 21.60 3.39 4.75
CA THR A 10 20.14 3.17 4.74
C THR A 10 19.55 3.26 6.14
N LEU A 11 20.28 2.78 7.16
CA LEU A 11 19.87 2.90 8.57
C LEU A 11 19.97 4.35 9.07
N GLU A 12 20.99 5.10 8.64
CA GLU A 12 21.13 6.53 8.99
C GLU A 12 20.06 7.39 8.33
N ARG A 13 19.66 7.07 7.10
CA ARG A 13 18.54 7.75 6.43
C ARG A 13 17.23 7.58 7.20
N ALA A 14 16.93 6.35 7.64
CA ALA A 14 15.71 6.06 8.39
C ALA A 14 15.57 6.95 9.65
N ARG A 15 16.66 7.21 10.37
CA ARG A 15 16.66 8.04 11.59
C ARG A 15 16.11 9.46 11.38
N SER A 16 16.18 9.98 10.16
CA SER A 16 15.80 11.36 9.85
C SER A 16 14.44 11.48 9.16
N GLN A 17 13.77 10.36 8.85
CA GLN A 17 12.50 10.37 8.13
C GLN A 17 11.29 10.59 9.05
N THR A 18 10.33 11.37 8.55
CA THR A 18 8.96 11.39 9.05
C THR A 18 8.08 10.49 8.19
N VAL A 19 7.43 9.52 8.81
CA VAL A 19 6.71 8.43 8.17
C VAL A 19 5.24 8.45 8.58
N ILE A 20 4.32 8.48 7.62
CA ILE A 20 2.89 8.25 7.87
C ILE A 20 2.56 6.81 7.48
N ILE A 21 1.90 6.07 8.35
CA ILE A 21 1.45 4.70 8.08
C ILE A 21 -0.05 4.63 8.34
N THR A 22 -0.84 4.36 7.30
CA THR A 22 -2.30 4.17 7.45
C THR A 22 -2.62 2.74 7.89
N GLY A 23 -3.65 2.54 8.70
CA GLY A 23 -3.98 1.21 9.23
C GLY A 23 -2.92 0.71 10.24
N ALA A 24 -2.29 1.64 10.96
CA ALA A 24 -1.17 1.36 11.85
C ALA A 24 -1.57 0.96 13.27
N GLY A 25 -2.88 0.93 13.56
CA GLY A 25 -3.44 0.49 14.82
C GLY A 25 -3.36 -1.01 15.04
N GLY A 26 -2.78 -1.81 14.14
CA GLY A 26 -2.59 -3.25 14.33
C GLY A 26 -1.88 -3.94 13.15
N GLY A 27 -1.65 -5.25 13.29
CA GLY A 27 -1.13 -6.11 12.21
C GLY A 27 0.13 -5.58 11.53
N ILE A 28 0.15 -5.64 10.19
CA ILE A 28 1.29 -5.21 9.36
C ILE A 28 1.61 -3.72 9.57
N GLY A 29 0.61 -2.86 9.73
CA GLY A 29 0.83 -1.43 9.92
C GLY A 29 1.54 -1.12 11.23
N ALA A 30 1.14 -1.76 12.33
CA ALA A 30 1.80 -1.63 13.63
C ALA A 30 3.23 -2.19 13.61
N ALA A 31 3.45 -3.33 12.96
CA ALA A 31 4.79 -3.90 12.80
C ALA A 31 5.70 -2.99 11.95
N THR A 32 5.18 -2.44 10.86
CA THR A 32 5.88 -1.46 10.03
C THR A 32 6.25 -0.21 10.85
N ALA A 33 5.32 0.30 11.64
CA ALA A 33 5.55 1.45 12.52
C ALA A 33 6.68 1.17 13.53
N ARG A 34 6.71 -0.03 14.09
CA ARG A 34 7.79 -0.49 14.97
C ARG A 34 9.12 -0.57 14.23
N GLU A 35 9.17 -1.11 13.01
CA GLU A 35 10.41 -1.21 12.23
C GLU A 35 11.02 0.17 11.93
N PHE A 36 10.21 1.14 11.51
CA PHE A 36 10.67 2.53 11.32
C PHE A 36 11.10 3.16 12.64
N ASN A 37 10.30 3.01 13.70
CA ASN A 37 10.62 3.59 14.99
C ASN A 37 11.92 3.00 15.57
N ASN A 38 12.14 1.68 15.49
CA ASN A 38 13.39 1.02 15.92
C ASN A 38 14.64 1.59 15.23
N ARG A 39 14.48 2.22 14.06
CA ARG A 39 15.54 2.90 13.32
C ARG A 39 15.55 4.41 13.56
N GLY A 40 14.85 4.91 14.57
CA GLY A 40 14.83 6.30 15.01
C GLY A 40 13.90 7.21 14.22
N SER A 41 13.15 6.72 13.23
CA SER A 41 12.22 7.54 12.45
C SER A 41 11.14 8.16 13.32
N LYS A 42 10.62 9.31 12.88
CA LYS A 42 9.38 9.90 13.41
C LYS A 42 8.19 9.23 12.75
N VAL A 43 7.30 8.63 13.52
CA VAL A 43 6.23 7.77 12.98
C VAL A 43 4.85 8.28 13.38
N VAL A 44 4.00 8.50 12.39
CA VAL A 44 2.58 8.78 12.59
C VAL A 44 1.81 7.49 12.35
N LEU A 45 1.20 6.97 13.41
CA LEU A 45 0.23 5.89 13.33
C LEU A 45 -1.13 6.51 12.97
N ALA A 46 -1.55 6.33 11.72
CA ALA A 46 -2.80 6.86 11.21
C ALA A 46 -3.84 5.72 11.13
N ASP A 47 -4.90 5.80 11.91
CA ASP A 47 -5.97 4.78 11.89
C ASP A 47 -7.30 5.37 12.35
N ILE A 48 -8.39 4.62 12.19
CA ILE A 48 -9.72 5.07 12.61
C ILE A 48 -9.77 5.30 14.14
N PRO A 49 -10.63 6.21 14.64
CA PRO A 49 -10.67 6.58 16.06
C PRO A 49 -10.78 5.39 17.02
N ALA A 50 -11.48 4.32 16.61
CA ALA A 50 -11.66 3.11 17.42
C ALA A 50 -10.34 2.40 17.78
N LEU A 51 -9.25 2.66 17.05
CA LEU A 51 -7.95 2.03 17.26
C LEU A 51 -6.99 2.89 18.12
N GLU A 52 -7.44 4.03 18.64
CA GLU A 52 -6.61 4.96 19.41
C GLU A 52 -5.96 4.31 20.64
N SER A 53 -6.73 3.59 21.45
CA SER A 53 -6.21 2.92 22.66
C SER A 53 -5.14 1.90 22.30
N ASN A 54 -5.39 1.07 21.28
CA ASN A 54 -4.43 0.06 20.83
C ASN A 54 -3.15 0.72 20.26
N ALA A 55 -3.30 1.79 19.48
CA ALA A 55 -2.17 2.54 18.94
C ALA A 55 -1.32 3.18 20.06
N LYS A 56 -1.94 3.68 21.13
CA LYS A 56 -1.22 4.21 22.30
C LYS A 56 -0.40 3.13 23.02
N GLU A 57 -0.96 1.93 23.19
CA GLU A 57 -0.24 0.78 23.75
C GLU A 57 0.93 0.35 22.85
N ILE A 58 0.71 0.31 21.54
CA ILE A 58 1.76 0.03 20.55
C ILE A 58 2.89 1.07 20.68
N ILE A 59 2.57 2.36 20.69
CA ILE A 59 3.56 3.45 20.81
C ILE A 59 4.33 3.34 22.13
N ALA A 60 3.67 3.01 23.25
CA ALA A 60 4.35 2.85 24.54
C ALA A 60 5.42 1.72 24.51
N SER A 61 5.24 0.73 23.63
CA SER A 61 6.19 -0.39 23.45
C SER A 61 7.32 -0.14 22.45
N PHE A 62 7.39 1.06 21.85
CA PHE A 62 8.41 1.40 20.87
C PHE A 62 9.79 1.67 21.49
N ALA A 63 10.85 1.56 20.69
CA ALA A 63 12.20 1.89 21.12
C ALA A 63 12.37 3.40 21.40
N TYR A 64 11.69 4.23 20.61
CA TYR A 64 11.65 5.70 20.76
C TYR A 64 10.19 6.20 20.78
N PRO A 65 9.42 5.97 21.86
CA PRO A 65 8.00 6.34 21.92
C PRO A 65 7.75 7.83 21.67
N ALA A 66 8.66 8.71 22.09
CA ALA A 66 8.59 10.16 21.86
C ALA A 66 8.66 10.55 20.37
N ASN A 67 9.16 9.65 19.51
CA ASN A 67 9.18 9.84 18.06
C ASN A 67 7.91 9.32 17.39
N ALA A 68 6.86 8.97 18.14
CA ALA A 68 5.63 8.47 17.56
C ALA A 68 4.39 9.18 18.09
N VAL A 69 3.39 9.31 17.22
CA VAL A 69 2.08 9.89 17.56
C VAL A 69 0.98 9.14 16.83
N PHE A 70 -0.16 8.99 17.49
CA PHE A 70 -1.38 8.51 16.86
C PHE A 70 -2.21 9.69 16.34
N ILE A 71 -2.72 9.59 15.11
CA ILE A 71 -3.68 10.54 14.55
C ILE A 71 -4.89 9.77 14.04
N ALA A 72 -6.06 10.07 14.62
CA ALA A 72 -7.32 9.48 14.21
C ALA A 72 -7.71 9.97 12.81
N VAL A 73 -7.99 9.04 11.89
CA VAL A 73 -8.35 9.33 10.51
C VAL A 73 -9.10 8.17 9.85
N ASP A 74 -10.15 8.49 9.11
CA ASP A 74 -10.73 7.61 8.09
C ASP A 74 -10.14 7.95 6.72
N ILE A 75 -9.44 7.00 6.09
CA ILE A 75 -8.79 7.22 4.78
C ILE A 75 -9.78 7.51 3.65
N ARG A 76 -11.07 7.17 3.83
CA ARG A 76 -12.15 7.46 2.88
C ARG A 76 -12.56 8.93 2.90
N ASP A 77 -12.32 9.61 4.01
CA ASP A 77 -12.69 11.00 4.25
C ASP A 77 -11.55 11.93 3.81
N TRP A 78 -11.85 12.74 2.79
CA TRP A 78 -10.86 13.62 2.20
C TRP A 78 -10.38 14.71 3.17
N GLN A 79 -11.29 15.29 3.96
CA GLN A 79 -10.98 16.39 4.88
C GLN A 79 -10.14 15.88 6.06
N GLN A 80 -10.45 14.71 6.60
CA GLN A 80 -9.65 14.07 7.64
C GLN A 80 -8.25 13.73 7.12
N MET A 81 -8.14 13.22 5.89
CA MET A 81 -6.84 12.96 5.27
C MET A 81 -6.04 14.25 5.03
N GLN A 82 -6.67 15.36 4.60
CA GLN A 82 -5.98 16.65 4.54
C GLN A 82 -5.50 17.12 5.92
N SER A 83 -6.29 16.89 6.97
CA SER A 83 -5.94 17.21 8.35
C SER A 83 -4.75 16.38 8.83
N LEU A 84 -4.71 15.08 8.54
CA LEU A 84 -3.60 14.17 8.86
C LEU A 84 -2.27 14.74 8.39
N PHE A 85 -2.13 15.05 7.10
CA PHE A 85 -0.87 15.56 6.54
C PHE A 85 -0.48 16.92 7.15
N LYS A 86 -1.43 17.83 7.35
CA LYS A 86 -1.17 19.13 8.00
C LYS A 86 -0.68 18.95 9.43
N GLN A 87 -1.30 18.07 10.20
CA GLN A 87 -0.89 17.77 11.57
C GLN A 87 0.49 17.12 11.61
N THR A 88 0.77 16.14 10.74
CA THR A 88 2.09 15.52 10.65
C THR A 88 3.19 16.56 10.39
N ILE A 89 2.97 17.45 9.41
CA ILE A 89 3.92 18.54 9.09
C ILE A 89 4.04 19.50 10.28
N GLY A 90 2.94 19.84 10.96
CA GLY A 90 2.97 20.71 12.14
C GLY A 90 3.77 20.12 13.31
N ILE A 91 3.68 18.80 13.54
CA ILE A 91 4.35 18.11 14.65
C ILE A 91 5.83 17.84 14.32
N PHE A 92 6.11 17.33 13.12
CA PHE A 92 7.41 16.77 12.78
C PHE A 92 8.20 17.56 11.72
N GLY A 93 7.56 18.51 11.04
CA GLY A 93 8.16 19.43 10.08
C GLY A 93 8.18 18.93 8.63
N SER A 94 8.02 17.63 8.39
CA SER A 94 8.06 17.03 7.05
C SER A 94 7.17 15.79 6.92
N VAL A 95 7.02 15.30 5.70
CA VAL A 95 6.56 13.94 5.39
C VAL A 95 7.51 13.40 4.33
N ASP A 96 8.32 12.42 4.71
CA ASP A 96 9.36 11.84 3.85
C ASP A 96 8.88 10.50 3.25
N THR A 97 8.13 9.72 4.03
CA THR A 97 7.62 8.41 3.62
C THR A 97 6.14 8.27 3.95
N VAL A 98 5.36 7.69 3.04
CA VAL A 98 3.96 7.31 3.30
C VAL A 98 3.74 5.84 2.96
N VAL A 99 3.26 5.07 3.93
CA VAL A 99 2.86 3.67 3.73
C VAL A 99 1.34 3.62 3.69
N ALA A 100 0.79 3.38 2.51
CA ALA A 100 -0.65 3.17 2.31
C ALA A 100 -0.99 1.70 2.64
N ASN A 101 -1.12 1.41 3.93
CA ASN A 101 -1.31 0.06 4.45
C ASN A 101 -2.77 -0.28 4.78
N ALA A 102 -3.58 0.70 5.19
CA ALA A 102 -4.98 0.47 5.55
C ALA A 102 -5.74 -0.28 4.45
N GLY A 103 -6.45 -1.33 4.86
CA GLY A 103 -7.24 -2.16 3.98
C GLY A 103 -8.02 -3.22 4.74
N VAL A 104 -9.06 -3.75 4.11
CA VAL A 104 -9.97 -4.75 4.66
C VAL A 104 -10.21 -5.86 3.64
N MET A 105 -10.56 -7.05 4.11
CA MET A 105 -11.19 -8.08 3.28
C MET A 105 -12.71 -7.97 3.43
N GLU A 106 -13.42 -8.55 2.48
CA GLU A 106 -14.87 -8.73 2.62
C GLU A 106 -15.18 -9.64 3.82
N SER A 107 -16.20 -9.28 4.62
CA SER A 107 -16.71 -10.07 5.74
C SER A 107 -17.88 -10.98 5.35
N GLU A 108 -18.46 -10.75 4.17
CA GLU A 108 -19.59 -11.47 3.61
C GLU A 108 -19.33 -11.74 2.11
N HIS A 109 -19.95 -12.78 1.55
CA HIS A 109 -19.79 -13.10 0.14
C HIS A 109 -20.49 -12.05 -0.73
N VAL A 110 -19.71 -11.31 -1.52
CA VAL A 110 -20.25 -10.21 -2.34
C VAL A 110 -20.96 -10.67 -3.62
N LEU A 111 -20.84 -11.96 -3.96
CA LEU A 111 -21.50 -12.61 -5.10
C LEU A 111 -22.53 -13.65 -4.62
N ASP A 112 -23.08 -13.47 -3.42
CA ASP A 112 -24.17 -14.30 -2.93
C ASP A 112 -25.46 -14.00 -3.70
N MET A 113 -25.92 -14.97 -4.49
CA MET A 113 -27.12 -14.84 -5.31
C MET A 113 -28.41 -15.11 -4.52
N ASP A 114 -28.27 -15.61 -3.28
CA ASP A 114 -29.38 -15.89 -2.38
C ASP A 114 -29.68 -14.69 -1.45
N ASP A 115 -28.87 -13.61 -1.48
CA ASP A 115 -29.17 -12.36 -0.77
C ASP A 115 -30.28 -11.57 -1.47
N VAL A 116 -31.51 -12.03 -1.27
CA VAL A 116 -32.72 -11.44 -1.84
C VAL A 116 -33.60 -10.82 -0.75
N ASP A 117 -34.37 -9.80 -1.12
CA ASP A 117 -35.41 -9.22 -0.27
C ASP A 117 -36.65 -10.13 -0.13
N SER A 118 -37.65 -9.67 0.64
CA SER A 118 -38.89 -10.44 0.86
C SER A 118 -39.71 -10.68 -0.42
N GLU A 119 -39.43 -9.94 -1.49
CA GLU A 119 -40.09 -10.05 -2.79
C GLU A 119 -39.25 -10.88 -3.78
N GLY A 120 -38.07 -11.36 -3.37
CA GLY A 120 -37.16 -12.13 -4.20
C GLY A 120 -36.23 -11.29 -5.08
N ASN A 121 -36.15 -9.98 -4.86
CA ASN A 121 -35.21 -9.12 -5.61
C ASN A 121 -33.81 -9.20 -5.00
N LEU A 122 -32.79 -9.40 -5.84
CA LEU A 122 -31.38 -9.39 -5.42
C LEU A 122 -31.02 -8.04 -4.77
N ARG A 123 -30.42 -8.09 -3.58
CA ARG A 123 -29.95 -6.90 -2.87
C ARG A 123 -28.61 -6.42 -3.42
N GLU A 124 -28.38 -5.11 -3.33
CA GLU A 124 -27.07 -4.54 -3.61
C GLU A 124 -26.05 -4.98 -2.54
N SER A 125 -24.88 -5.46 -2.97
CA SER A 125 -23.77 -5.75 -2.05
C SER A 125 -23.14 -4.47 -1.50
N LYS A 126 -23.61 -4.03 -0.33
CA LYS A 126 -22.99 -2.92 0.42
C LYS A 126 -21.58 -3.27 0.87
N GLU A 127 -21.29 -4.55 1.04
CA GLU A 127 -19.98 -5.04 1.44
C GLU A 127 -18.92 -4.82 0.35
N ALA A 128 -19.27 -5.05 -0.92
CA ALA A 128 -18.38 -4.72 -2.03
C ALA A 128 -18.01 -3.23 -2.04
N SER A 129 -19.01 -2.35 -1.89
CA SER A 129 -18.81 -0.90 -1.80
C SER A 129 -17.90 -0.51 -0.63
N ARG A 130 -18.09 -1.12 0.55
CA ARG A 130 -17.23 -0.90 1.73
C ARG A 130 -15.77 -1.26 1.43
N VAL A 131 -15.53 -2.43 0.84
CA VAL A 131 -14.18 -2.89 0.49
C VAL A 131 -13.53 -1.97 -0.53
N PHE A 132 -14.24 -1.56 -1.59
CA PHE A 132 -13.72 -0.63 -2.59
C PHE A 132 -13.45 0.77 -2.04
N ASP A 133 -14.36 1.29 -1.20
CA ASP A 133 -14.16 2.60 -0.60
C ASP A 133 -12.90 2.65 0.27
N ILE A 134 -12.63 1.60 1.03
CA ILE A 134 -11.44 1.54 1.88
C ILE A 134 -10.19 1.26 1.02
N ASN A 135 -10.17 0.15 0.28
CA ASN A 135 -8.97 -0.37 -0.37
C ASN A 135 -8.59 0.37 -1.66
N ILE A 136 -9.53 1.01 -2.34
CA ILE A 136 -9.26 1.76 -3.58
C ILE A 136 -9.33 3.26 -3.33
N LYS A 137 -10.51 3.77 -2.96
CA LYS A 137 -10.70 5.21 -2.77
C LYS A 137 -9.80 5.73 -1.65
N GLY A 138 -9.73 5.03 -0.52
CA GLY A 138 -8.87 5.41 0.59
C GLY A 138 -7.37 5.36 0.25
N THR A 139 -6.91 4.32 -0.45
CA THR A 139 -5.54 4.24 -0.96
C THR A 139 -5.23 5.34 -1.97
N LEU A 140 -6.16 5.65 -2.89
CA LEU A 140 -6.02 6.76 -3.84
C LEU A 140 -5.96 8.12 -3.15
N ASN A 141 -6.79 8.36 -2.13
CA ASN A 141 -6.73 9.57 -1.30
C ASN A 141 -5.35 9.72 -0.66
N THR A 142 -4.85 8.63 -0.05
CA THR A 142 -3.53 8.58 0.58
C THR A 142 -2.43 8.91 -0.42
N LEU A 143 -2.43 8.23 -1.56
CA LEU A 143 -1.46 8.43 -2.63
C LEU A 143 -1.47 9.87 -3.16
N ARG A 144 -2.66 10.42 -3.44
CA ARG A 144 -2.80 11.78 -3.99
C ARG A 144 -2.30 12.85 -3.02
N LEU A 145 -2.62 12.73 -1.73
CA LEU A 145 -2.17 13.68 -0.71
C LEU A 145 -0.67 13.54 -0.42
N ALA A 146 -0.15 12.31 -0.38
CA ALA A 146 1.28 12.06 -0.28
C ALA A 146 2.04 12.76 -1.41
N MET A 147 1.66 12.50 -2.66
CA MET A 147 2.29 13.15 -3.82
C MET A 147 2.15 14.67 -3.79
N HIS A 148 1.00 15.20 -3.34
CA HIS A 148 0.78 16.64 -3.22
C HIS A 148 1.71 17.31 -2.20
N HIS A 149 1.91 16.72 -1.03
CA HIS A 149 2.77 17.30 -0.01
C HIS A 149 4.26 17.07 -0.32
N MET A 150 4.62 15.89 -0.83
CA MET A 150 6.01 15.59 -1.22
C MET A 150 6.50 16.48 -2.35
N ARG A 151 5.67 16.77 -3.37
CA ARG A 151 6.09 17.67 -4.48
C ARG A 151 6.31 19.12 -4.03
N LEU A 152 5.70 19.55 -2.92
CA LEU A 152 5.87 20.92 -2.39
C LEU A 152 7.13 21.03 -1.55
N SER A 153 7.56 19.92 -0.96
CA SER A 153 8.81 19.80 -0.23
C SER A 153 9.96 19.58 -1.22
N SER A 154 10.38 20.63 -1.92
CA SER A 154 11.34 20.58 -3.05
C SER A 154 12.74 20.05 -2.73
N THR A 155 13.04 19.74 -1.46
CA THR A 155 14.28 19.11 -1.01
C THR A 155 14.06 18.49 0.36
N THR A 156 13.72 17.20 0.43
CA THR A 156 13.91 16.46 1.68
C THR A 156 15.42 16.35 1.89
N LYS A 157 15.95 16.93 2.98
CA LYS A 157 17.34 16.74 3.41
C LYS A 157 17.68 15.25 3.66
N ASN A 158 16.67 14.38 3.63
CA ASN A 158 16.65 12.99 4.10
C ASN A 158 16.53 11.97 2.94
N GLY A 159 16.89 12.33 1.71
CA GLY A 159 16.83 11.47 0.53
C GLY A 159 15.50 11.53 -0.23
N GLN A 160 15.29 10.63 -1.19
CA GLN A 160 14.10 10.64 -2.06
C GLN A 160 12.79 10.42 -1.28
N PRO A 161 11.73 11.22 -1.49
CA PRO A 161 10.41 10.93 -0.92
C PRO A 161 9.86 9.61 -1.45
N SER A 162 9.23 8.82 -0.57
CA SER A 162 8.84 7.44 -0.89
C SER A 162 7.40 7.12 -0.49
N ILE A 163 6.68 6.42 -1.37
CA ILE A 163 5.32 5.93 -1.11
C ILE A 163 5.31 4.42 -1.30
N VAL A 164 4.92 3.68 -0.27
CA VAL A 164 4.76 2.22 -0.36
C VAL A 164 3.29 1.86 -0.29
N LEU A 165 2.78 1.17 -1.32
CA LEU A 165 1.42 0.66 -1.36
C LEU A 165 1.40 -0.78 -0.84
N VAL A 166 0.59 -1.08 0.18
CA VAL A 166 0.42 -2.47 0.64
C VAL A 166 -0.72 -3.11 -0.17
N ALA A 167 -0.32 -3.84 -1.20
CA ALA A 167 -1.20 -4.60 -2.07
C ALA A 167 -1.53 -5.96 -1.42
N SER A 168 -1.49 -7.02 -2.22
CA SER A 168 -1.59 -8.41 -1.81
C SER A 168 -1.14 -9.25 -2.99
N THR A 169 -0.73 -10.49 -2.73
CA THR A 169 -0.71 -11.52 -3.78
C THR A 169 -2.05 -11.65 -4.51
N SER A 170 -3.17 -11.38 -3.84
CA SER A 170 -4.50 -11.28 -4.48
C SER A 170 -4.64 -10.13 -5.49
N GLY A 171 -3.65 -9.23 -5.59
CA GLY A 171 -3.56 -8.21 -6.63
C GLY A 171 -2.95 -8.70 -7.94
N TYR A 172 -2.41 -9.93 -7.96
CA TYR A 172 -1.91 -10.61 -9.15
C TYR A 172 -2.66 -11.92 -9.43
N PHE A 173 -3.28 -12.51 -8.41
CA PHE A 173 -3.93 -13.82 -8.47
C PHE A 173 -5.36 -13.75 -7.92
N GLY A 174 -6.28 -14.58 -8.41
CA GLY A 174 -7.71 -14.51 -8.08
C GLY A 174 -8.34 -15.77 -7.47
N GLY A 175 -7.55 -16.76 -7.06
CA GLY A 175 -8.04 -18.12 -6.79
C GLY A 175 -8.81 -18.34 -5.48
N THR A 176 -9.04 -17.31 -4.65
CA THR A 176 -9.58 -17.48 -3.28
C THR A 176 -11.07 -17.18 -3.14
N GLY A 177 -11.73 -16.67 -4.18
CA GLY A 177 -13.18 -16.41 -4.17
C GLY A 177 -13.64 -15.13 -3.45
N VAL A 178 -12.73 -14.37 -2.83
CA VAL A 178 -13.05 -13.08 -2.19
C VAL A 178 -13.06 -11.94 -3.23
N ALA A 179 -14.17 -11.82 -3.95
CA ALA A 179 -14.22 -11.10 -5.23
C ALA A 179 -13.94 -9.59 -5.09
N ALA A 180 -14.55 -8.89 -4.13
CA ALA A 180 -14.32 -7.46 -3.94
C ALA A 180 -12.90 -7.21 -3.43
N TYR A 181 -12.39 -8.07 -2.55
CA TYR A 181 -11.01 -7.97 -2.07
C TYR A 181 -10.00 -8.14 -3.21
N ILE A 182 -10.12 -9.20 -4.02
CA ILE A 182 -9.24 -9.47 -5.17
C ILE A 182 -9.29 -8.29 -6.15
N ALA A 183 -10.49 -7.85 -6.55
CA ALA A 183 -10.66 -6.71 -7.45
C ALA A 183 -10.02 -5.44 -6.88
N SER A 184 -10.19 -5.18 -5.59
CA SER A 184 -9.57 -4.02 -4.94
C SER A 184 -8.05 -4.11 -4.91
N LYS A 185 -7.45 -5.28 -4.64
CA LYS A 185 -5.99 -5.42 -4.60
C LYS A 185 -5.37 -5.40 -6.00
N HIS A 186 -6.09 -5.83 -7.04
CA HIS A 186 -5.70 -5.57 -8.43
C HIS A 186 -5.71 -4.08 -8.72
N GLY A 187 -6.72 -3.35 -8.24
CA GLY A 187 -6.77 -1.90 -8.37
C GLY A 187 -5.61 -1.18 -7.66
N VAL A 188 -5.14 -1.66 -6.51
CA VAL A 188 -3.92 -1.13 -5.86
C VAL A 188 -2.67 -1.33 -6.75
N ILE A 189 -2.51 -2.49 -7.40
CA ILE A 189 -1.45 -2.71 -8.39
C ILE A 189 -1.64 -1.80 -9.62
N GLY A 190 -2.88 -1.55 -10.03
CA GLY A 190 -3.22 -0.56 -11.04
C GLY A 190 -2.75 0.85 -10.64
N LEU A 191 -2.98 1.26 -9.39
CA LEU A 191 -2.51 2.54 -8.85
C LEU A 191 -0.98 2.63 -8.83
N LEU A 192 -0.28 1.56 -8.45
CA LEU A 192 1.19 1.49 -8.56
C LEU A 192 1.64 1.84 -9.97
N ARG A 193 1.13 1.12 -10.98
CA ARG A 193 1.55 1.28 -12.38
C ARG A 193 1.15 2.64 -12.96
N ALA A 194 -0.07 3.10 -12.68
CA ALA A 194 -0.62 4.34 -13.24
C ALA A 194 0.04 5.61 -12.65
N SER A 195 0.57 5.54 -11.44
CA SER A 195 1.13 6.72 -10.76
C SER A 195 2.60 7.03 -11.12
N GLN A 196 3.31 6.10 -11.75
CA GLN A 196 4.76 6.21 -12.01
C GLN A 196 5.14 7.46 -12.80
N LEU A 197 4.41 7.80 -13.87
CA LEU A 197 4.73 8.96 -14.70
C LEU A 197 4.63 10.28 -13.91
N ALA A 198 3.57 10.41 -13.10
CA ALA A 198 3.35 11.59 -12.28
C ALA A 198 4.37 11.66 -11.12
N ALA A 199 4.72 10.52 -10.52
CA ALA A 199 5.69 10.45 -9.44
C ALA A 199 7.10 10.81 -9.91
N LYS A 200 7.53 10.27 -11.06
CA LYS A 200 8.81 10.58 -11.70
C LYS A 200 9.00 12.07 -11.94
N LYS A 201 7.94 12.78 -12.36
CA LYS A 201 7.97 14.24 -12.57
C LYS A 201 8.37 15.03 -11.31
N TYR A 202 8.06 14.51 -10.13
CA TYR A 202 8.34 15.15 -8.86
C TYR A 202 9.45 14.45 -8.07
N GLY A 203 10.15 13.49 -8.68
CA GLY A 203 11.22 12.73 -8.02
C GLY A 203 10.74 11.88 -6.84
N ILE A 204 9.49 11.43 -6.85
CA ILE A 204 8.91 10.59 -5.78
C ILE A 204 9.03 9.11 -6.18
N SER A 205 9.54 8.27 -5.28
CA SER A 205 9.51 6.82 -5.45
C SER A 205 8.14 6.26 -5.06
N ILE A 206 7.59 5.37 -5.89
CA ILE A 206 6.36 4.63 -5.55
C ILE A 206 6.60 3.15 -5.77
N THR A 207 6.45 2.35 -4.71
CA THR A 207 6.55 0.89 -4.75
C THR A 207 5.31 0.22 -4.19
N ALA A 208 5.24 -1.10 -4.31
CA ALA A 208 4.29 -1.89 -3.57
C ALA A 208 4.93 -3.09 -2.86
N VAL A 209 4.26 -3.55 -1.82
CA VAL A 209 4.51 -4.86 -1.21
C VAL A 209 3.25 -5.69 -1.38
N ALA A 210 3.40 -6.95 -1.79
CA ALA A 210 2.32 -7.91 -2.00
C ALA A 210 2.47 -9.07 -0.99
N PRO A 211 1.94 -8.93 0.24
CA PRO A 211 1.95 -10.01 1.20
C PRO A 211 1.09 -11.18 0.73
N PHE A 212 1.60 -12.39 0.97
CA PHE A 212 0.82 -13.61 1.00
C PHE A 212 0.17 -13.79 2.38
N PHE A 213 -0.20 -15.03 2.73
CA PHE A 213 -0.85 -15.35 3.98
C PHE A 213 -0.06 -14.81 5.19
N THR A 214 -0.67 -13.86 5.91
CA THR A 214 -0.10 -13.20 7.08
C THR A 214 -1.16 -13.23 8.18
N PRO A 215 -0.97 -13.99 9.27
CA PRO A 215 -1.92 -14.08 10.38
C PRO A 215 -2.18 -12.70 10.97
N THR A 216 -3.33 -12.14 10.63
CA THR A 216 -3.83 -10.85 11.12
C THR A 216 -5.33 -10.99 11.34
N ALA A 217 -6.00 -9.92 11.78
CA ALA A 217 -7.46 -9.90 11.87
C ALA A 217 -8.13 -10.34 10.55
N ILE A 218 -7.55 -9.96 9.40
CA ILE A 218 -8.05 -10.29 8.05
C ILE A 218 -8.07 -11.80 7.77
N THR A 219 -7.10 -12.56 8.27
CA THR A 219 -6.94 -13.99 7.91
C THR A 219 -7.28 -14.95 9.03
N SER A 220 -7.85 -14.45 10.13
CA SER A 220 -8.11 -15.20 11.36
C SER A 220 -8.87 -16.52 11.11
N GLY A 221 -9.85 -16.52 10.20
CA GLY A 221 -10.64 -17.70 9.84
C GLY A 221 -9.89 -18.84 9.12
N LEU A 222 -8.68 -18.60 8.59
CA LEU A 222 -7.90 -19.60 7.84
C LEU A 222 -6.65 -20.09 8.60
N SER A 223 -6.27 -19.44 9.70
CA SER A 223 -5.02 -19.69 10.44
C SER A 223 -4.83 -21.13 10.90
N GLU A 224 -5.86 -21.77 11.47
CA GLU A 224 -5.74 -23.16 11.93
C GLU A 224 -5.53 -24.13 10.76
N ARG A 225 -6.31 -24.00 9.68
CA ARG A 225 -6.15 -24.86 8.49
C ARG A 225 -4.78 -24.67 7.85
N TRP A 226 -4.27 -23.44 7.79
CA TRP A 226 -2.93 -23.14 7.28
C TRP A 226 -1.84 -23.87 8.07
N LYS A 227 -1.94 -23.81 9.40
CA LYS A 227 -1.04 -24.48 10.33
C LYS A 227 -1.12 -26.00 10.20
N THR A 228 -2.33 -26.58 10.11
CA THR A 228 -2.52 -28.02 9.89
C THR A 228 -1.90 -28.48 8.57
N ALA A 229 -1.93 -27.66 7.53
CA ALA A 229 -1.33 -27.97 6.23
C ALA A 229 0.21 -27.88 6.21
N GLY A 230 0.86 -27.47 7.31
CA GLY A 230 2.31 -27.33 7.39
C GLY A 230 2.88 -26.22 6.50
N LEU A 231 2.04 -25.26 6.09
CA LEU A 231 2.44 -24.15 5.24
C LEU A 231 3.06 -23.03 6.07
N GLU A 232 4.17 -22.49 5.58
CA GLU A 232 4.81 -21.31 6.18
C GLU A 232 3.87 -20.09 6.03
N ALA A 233 3.76 -19.30 7.09
CA ALA A 233 3.01 -18.05 7.11
C ALA A 233 3.99 -16.88 7.27
N ASN A 234 3.67 -15.72 6.69
CA ASN A 234 4.40 -14.50 7.04
C ASN A 234 4.12 -14.12 8.49
N THR A 235 5.05 -13.41 9.14
CA THR A 235 4.71 -12.60 10.32
C THR A 235 4.48 -11.14 9.90
N PRO A 236 3.70 -10.36 10.67
CA PRO A 236 3.60 -8.92 10.46
C PRO A 236 4.97 -8.21 10.41
N GLU A 237 5.91 -8.66 11.23
CA GLU A 237 7.28 -8.12 11.31
C GLU A 237 8.07 -8.38 10.03
N MET A 238 7.99 -9.59 9.46
CA MET A 238 8.63 -9.90 8.17
C MET A 238 8.11 -8.97 7.07
N VAL A 239 6.81 -8.72 7.03
CA VAL A 239 6.21 -7.81 6.04
C VAL A 239 6.62 -6.36 6.32
N GLY A 240 6.63 -5.94 7.58
CA GLY A 240 7.06 -4.61 8.01
C GLY A 240 8.52 -4.31 7.63
N GLU A 241 9.41 -5.30 7.77
CA GLU A 241 10.80 -5.19 7.34
C GLU A 241 10.92 -5.00 5.83
N VAL A 242 10.15 -5.76 5.03
CA VAL A 242 10.14 -5.61 3.57
C VAL A 242 9.55 -4.25 3.15
N ILE A 243 8.51 -3.76 3.83
CA ILE A 243 7.96 -2.42 3.58
C ILE A 243 9.01 -1.34 3.83
N LEU A 244 9.74 -1.44 4.95
CA LEU A 244 10.84 -0.54 5.26
C LEU A 244 11.95 -0.61 4.20
N GLN A 245 12.39 -1.82 3.84
CA GLN A 245 13.41 -2.01 2.80
C GLN A 245 12.96 -1.38 1.48
N SER A 246 11.69 -1.58 1.12
CA SER A 246 11.10 -0.99 -0.09
C SER A 246 11.05 0.54 -0.02
N ALA A 247 10.72 1.10 1.13
CA ALA A 247 10.63 2.55 1.31
C ALA A 247 12.00 3.26 1.17
N LEU A 248 13.08 2.58 1.55
CA LEU A 248 14.42 3.18 1.66
C LEU A 248 15.36 2.90 0.48
N ASP A 249 14.98 2.03 -0.45
CA ASP A 249 15.78 1.73 -1.64
C ASP A 249 15.41 2.67 -2.80
N ASP A 250 16.30 3.59 -3.15
CA ASP A 250 16.06 4.58 -4.21
C ASP A 250 16.04 3.97 -5.63
N ASN A 251 16.43 2.70 -5.79
CA ASN A 251 16.53 2.06 -7.10
C ASN A 251 15.30 1.21 -7.46
N ASN A 252 14.28 1.18 -6.61
CA ASN A 252 13.18 0.22 -6.73
C ASN A 252 11.85 0.86 -7.16
N SER A 253 11.81 2.16 -7.50
CA SER A 253 10.57 2.82 -7.88
C SER A 253 9.87 2.06 -9.01
N GLY A 254 8.59 1.79 -8.83
CA GLY A 254 7.75 1.02 -9.75
C GLY A 254 7.73 -0.48 -9.49
N SER A 255 8.56 -1.00 -8.58
CA SER A 255 8.58 -2.42 -8.23
C SER A 255 7.42 -2.84 -7.33
N CYS A 256 7.14 -4.15 -7.33
CA CYS A 256 6.29 -4.78 -6.32
C CYS A 256 7.01 -5.98 -5.69
N LEU A 257 7.21 -5.97 -4.37
CA LEU A 257 7.84 -7.06 -3.63
C LEU A 257 6.81 -8.03 -3.06
N LEU A 258 6.78 -9.26 -3.56
CA LEU A 258 6.03 -10.38 -2.98
C LEU A 258 6.74 -10.92 -1.75
N VAL A 259 5.98 -11.13 -0.67
CA VAL A 259 6.45 -11.78 0.57
C VAL A 259 5.57 -12.99 0.87
N ALA A 260 6.15 -14.20 0.83
CA ALA A 260 5.45 -15.45 1.11
C ALA A 260 6.37 -16.44 1.84
N GLY A 261 6.32 -16.46 3.18
CA GLY A 261 7.26 -17.19 4.01
C GLY A 261 8.70 -16.81 3.66
N LYS A 262 9.54 -17.80 3.40
CA LYS A 262 10.93 -17.61 2.92
C LYS A 262 11.07 -16.97 1.53
N PHE A 263 9.99 -16.81 0.76
CA PHE A 263 10.05 -16.29 -0.61
C PHE A 263 9.86 -14.76 -0.63
N LEU A 264 10.92 -14.06 -1.05
CA LEU A 264 10.90 -12.64 -1.42
C LEU A 264 11.20 -12.52 -2.91
N ARG A 265 10.32 -11.88 -3.69
CA ARG A 265 10.45 -11.72 -5.15
C ARG A 265 9.98 -10.35 -5.63
N GLU A 266 10.67 -9.79 -6.61
CA GLU A 266 10.20 -8.61 -7.35
C GLU A 266 9.30 -9.08 -8.51
N LEU A 267 8.10 -8.51 -8.63
CA LEU A 267 7.06 -8.97 -9.55
C LEU A 267 6.91 -8.15 -10.84
N GLU A 268 7.28 -6.87 -10.87
CA GLU A 268 7.01 -6.03 -12.05
C GLU A 268 8.04 -6.20 -13.16
N LEU A 269 9.33 -6.34 -12.83
CA LEU A 269 10.39 -6.62 -13.80
C LEU A 269 10.21 -8.01 -14.38
N THR A 270 10.02 -9.01 -13.50
CA THR A 270 9.81 -10.40 -13.93
C THR A 270 8.53 -10.57 -14.75
N ARG A 271 7.47 -9.82 -14.43
CA ARG A 271 6.28 -9.72 -15.30
C ARG A 271 6.64 -9.14 -16.66
N GLY A 272 7.42 -8.07 -16.71
CA GLY A 272 7.90 -7.46 -17.95
C GLY A 272 8.63 -8.47 -18.86
N ASP A 273 9.51 -9.27 -18.28
CA ASP A 273 10.31 -10.28 -19.00
C ASP A 273 9.46 -11.37 -19.67
N VAL A 274 8.31 -11.72 -19.07
CA VAL A 274 7.42 -12.75 -19.61
C VAL A 274 6.37 -12.22 -20.58
N ILE A 275 6.18 -10.89 -20.69
CA ILE A 275 5.19 -10.29 -21.61
C ILE A 275 5.37 -10.78 -23.07
N PRO A 276 6.57 -10.81 -23.66
CA PRO A 276 6.73 -11.29 -25.04
C PRO A 276 6.33 -12.76 -25.21
N GLY A 277 6.61 -13.60 -24.21
CA GLY A 277 6.20 -15.01 -24.21
C GLY A 277 4.70 -15.20 -24.01
N TRP A 278 4.03 -14.23 -23.38
CA TRP A 278 2.58 -14.25 -23.16
C TRP A 278 1.78 -13.68 -24.32
N LEU A 279 2.17 -12.50 -24.82
CA LEU A 279 1.41 -11.76 -25.84
C LEU A 279 1.87 -12.02 -27.28
N GLY A 280 3.11 -12.47 -27.48
CA GLY A 280 3.79 -12.45 -28.77
C GLY A 280 4.73 -11.24 -28.89
N GLY A 281 5.89 -11.45 -29.51
CA GLY A 281 6.92 -10.41 -29.66
C GLY A 281 6.49 -9.24 -30.56
N ASP A 282 5.69 -9.53 -31.58
CA ASP A 282 5.10 -8.57 -32.51
C ASP A 282 4.11 -7.62 -31.80
N VAL A 283 3.23 -8.18 -30.97
CA VAL A 283 2.28 -7.40 -30.16
C VAL A 283 3.03 -6.52 -29.15
N LYS A 284 4.04 -7.08 -28.48
CA LYS A 284 4.88 -6.31 -27.55
C LYS A 284 5.58 -5.15 -28.24
N GLU A 285 6.20 -5.37 -29.41
CA GLU A 285 6.88 -4.31 -30.16
C GLU A 285 5.89 -3.21 -30.58
N PHE A 286 4.70 -3.58 -31.05
CA PHE A 286 3.64 -2.62 -31.35
C PHE A 286 3.24 -1.79 -30.13
N MET A 287 3.02 -2.44 -28.99
CA MET A 287 2.64 -1.77 -27.73
C MET A 287 3.73 -0.83 -27.23
N ASP A 288 5.01 -1.23 -27.29
CA ASP A 288 6.14 -0.37 -26.92
C ASP A 288 6.16 0.92 -27.74
N ARG A 289 6.00 0.80 -29.08
CA ARG A 289 5.91 1.97 -29.95
C ARG A 289 4.72 2.86 -29.57
N ALA A 290 3.55 2.27 -29.34
CA ALA A 290 2.36 3.03 -28.94
C ALA A 290 2.56 3.75 -27.60
N PHE A 291 3.16 3.10 -26.60
CA PHE A 291 3.46 3.73 -25.32
C PHE A 291 4.50 4.85 -25.43
N ASN A 292 5.49 4.71 -26.31
CA ASN A 292 6.45 5.80 -26.57
C ASN A 292 5.74 7.05 -27.12
N VAL A 293 4.82 6.90 -28.08
CA VAL A 293 4.01 8.04 -28.59
C VAL A 293 3.20 8.68 -27.46
N ILE A 294 2.58 7.88 -26.59
CA ILE A 294 1.83 8.40 -25.44
C ILE A 294 2.76 9.17 -24.49
N GLN A 295 3.97 8.67 -24.23
CA GLN A 295 4.93 9.35 -23.37
C GLN A 295 5.46 10.66 -23.96
N GLU A 296 5.78 10.68 -25.26
CA GLU A 296 6.24 11.88 -25.99
C GLU A 296 5.20 13.01 -25.99
N THR A 297 3.91 12.64 -26.01
CA THR A 297 2.79 13.60 -25.95
C THR A 297 2.43 14.04 -24.51
N GLY A 298 3.22 13.62 -23.51
CA GLY A 298 3.02 13.99 -22.11
C GLY A 298 2.03 13.11 -21.35
N GLY A 299 1.70 11.93 -21.88
CA GLY A 299 0.76 10.97 -21.30
C GLY A 299 -0.59 10.92 -22.04
N TYR A 300 -1.48 10.03 -21.59
CA TYR A 300 -2.81 9.90 -22.18
C TYR A 300 -3.66 11.15 -21.91
N GLN A 301 -4.11 11.80 -22.99
CA GLN A 301 -5.00 12.96 -22.87
C GLN A 301 -6.42 12.52 -22.52
N LEU A 302 -6.92 12.99 -21.37
CA LEU A 302 -8.26 12.64 -20.91
C LEU A 302 -9.34 13.19 -21.87
N PRO A 303 -10.38 12.40 -22.18
CA PRO A 303 -11.48 12.86 -23.00
C PRO A 303 -12.23 14.01 -22.32
N LYS A 304 -12.65 15.02 -23.09
CA LYS A 304 -13.55 16.08 -22.60
C LYS A 304 -14.94 15.48 -22.43
N ILE A 305 -15.34 15.24 -21.19
CA ILE A 305 -16.67 14.71 -20.85
C ILE A 305 -17.73 15.77 -21.20
N LYS A 306 -18.63 15.46 -22.14
CA LYS A 306 -19.69 16.39 -22.61
C LYS A 306 -20.92 16.46 -21.69
N ALA A 307 -21.11 15.50 -20.78
CA ALA A 307 -22.18 15.48 -19.79
C ALA A 307 -21.63 14.97 -18.45
N LYS A 308 -21.84 15.72 -17.36
CA LYS A 308 -21.49 15.25 -16.00
C LYS A 308 -22.39 14.05 -15.68
N VAL A 309 -21.85 12.85 -15.74
CA VAL A 309 -22.44 11.63 -15.17
C VAL A 309 -22.15 11.62 -13.68
#